data_AF-A0A7R9LWA2-F1
#
_entry.id   AF-A0A7R9LWA2-F1
#
_cell.length_a   1.000
_cell.length_b   1.000
_cell.length_c   1.000
_cell.angle_alpha   90.00
_cell.angle_beta   90.00
_cell.angle_gamma   90.00
#
_symmetry.space_group_name_H-M   'P 1'
#
loop_
_entity.id
_entity.type
_entity.pdbx_description
1 polymer ?
#
loop_
_entity_poly.entity_id
_entity_poly.type
_entity_poly.pdbx_seq_one_letter_code
_entity_poly.pdbx_strand_id
1 'polypeptide(L)'
;QNEIISRRFSRSNSLNSGCLPGQLPKFYYPLGRPYSSHEVETQIRKITAVFDRFPARIVGRKELGAILKIVGLPLYWKEPVFRAVNNSNININNNNNNINNGNGNGKKDVISCEAFVDYWKKVISTCYDNASRFVKILTSGQRNYLLPEDFG
;
A
#
# COMPACT_ATOMS: atom_id res chain seq x y z
N GLN A 1 -3.71 -52.14 -10.63
CA GLN A 1 -2.71 -51.80 -11.66
C GLN A 1 -3.27 -50.62 -12.44
N ASN A 2 -2.63 -49.47 -12.29
CA ASN A 2 -3.08 -48.18 -12.82
C ASN A 2 -2.81 -48.08 -14.31
N GLU A 3 -3.76 -47.58 -15.12
CA GLU A 3 -3.43 -46.87 -16.35
C GLU A 3 -4.58 -45.94 -16.77
N ILE A 4 -4.44 -44.66 -16.42
CA ILE A 4 -5.28 -43.57 -16.92
C ILE A 4 -4.71 -43.17 -18.27
N ILE A 5 -5.42 -43.50 -19.34
CA ILE A 5 -5.06 -43.18 -20.73
C ILE A 5 -5.13 -41.66 -20.92
N SER A 6 -3.97 -41.04 -21.08
CA SER A 6 -3.79 -39.64 -21.47
C SER A 6 -4.35 -39.42 -22.88
N ARG A 7 -5.50 -38.74 -22.99
CA ARG A 7 -6.02 -38.25 -24.27
C ARG A 7 -5.19 -37.05 -24.73
N ARG A 8 -4.13 -37.33 -25.49
CA ARG A 8 -3.42 -36.33 -26.29
C ARG A 8 -4.40 -35.78 -27.35
N PHE A 9 -4.79 -34.51 -27.21
CA PHE A 9 -5.50 -33.80 -28.27
C PHE A 9 -4.55 -33.56 -29.45
N SER A 10 -4.78 -34.27 -30.55
CA SER A 10 -4.15 -34.01 -31.84
C SER A 10 -4.61 -32.64 -32.38
N ARG A 11 -3.66 -31.73 -32.61
CA ARG A 11 -3.93 -30.47 -33.32
C ARG A 11 -4.12 -30.76 -34.81
N SER A 12 -5.35 -30.61 -35.31
CA SER A 12 -5.64 -30.46 -36.73
C SER A 12 -5.34 -29.03 -37.17
N ASN A 13 -4.52 -28.86 -38.20
CA ASN A 13 -4.29 -27.58 -38.87
C ASN A 13 -5.49 -27.28 -39.77
N SER A 14 -6.27 -26.28 -39.39
CA SER A 14 -7.28 -25.66 -40.24
C SER A 14 -7.15 -24.14 -40.09
N LEU A 15 -6.67 -23.49 -41.14
CA LEU A 15 -6.70 -22.04 -41.30
C LEU A 15 -8.18 -21.59 -41.34
N ASN A 16 -8.64 -20.83 -40.34
CA ASN A 16 -9.52 -19.67 -40.50
C ASN A 16 -9.92 -19.04 -39.15
N SER A 17 -9.77 -17.71 -39.07
CA SER A 17 -10.29 -16.77 -38.06
C SER A 17 -10.01 -17.07 -36.58
N GLY A 18 -8.93 -16.50 -36.03
CA GLY A 18 -8.79 -16.36 -34.59
C GLY A 18 -7.39 -15.94 -34.17
N CYS A 19 -7.26 -14.67 -33.74
CA CYS A 19 -6.26 -14.09 -32.83
C CYS A 19 -4.85 -14.74 -32.84
N LEU A 20 -3.85 -13.98 -33.31
CA LEU A 20 -2.47 -14.43 -33.28
C LEU A 20 -1.98 -14.65 -31.83
N PRO A 21 -1.16 -15.68 -31.56
CA PRO A 21 -0.53 -15.85 -30.26
C PRO A 21 0.30 -14.61 -29.93
N GLY A 22 -0.11 -13.86 -28.90
CA GLY A 22 0.48 -12.58 -28.51
C GLY A 22 -0.51 -11.42 -28.36
N GLN A 23 -1.79 -11.60 -28.72
CA GLN A 23 -2.79 -10.53 -28.68
C GLN A 23 -3.60 -10.43 -27.38
N LEU A 24 -3.46 -11.37 -26.42
CA LEU A 24 -4.21 -11.30 -25.16
C LEU A 24 -3.54 -10.30 -24.21
N PRO A 25 -4.12 -9.12 -23.96
CA PRO A 25 -3.55 -8.17 -23.02
C PRO A 25 -3.58 -8.76 -21.61
N LYS A 26 -2.66 -8.33 -20.76
CA LYS A 26 -2.73 -8.65 -19.33
C LYS A 26 -4.09 -8.17 -18.80
N PHE A 27 -4.93 -9.09 -18.36
CA PHE A 27 -6.28 -8.81 -17.86
C PHE A 27 -6.39 -9.00 -16.34
N TYR A 28 -5.44 -9.73 -15.74
CA TYR A 28 -5.41 -9.99 -14.31
C TYR A 28 -4.36 -9.14 -13.60
N TYR A 29 -4.82 -8.39 -12.59
CA TYR A 29 -4.03 -7.47 -11.79
C TYR A 29 -4.43 -7.64 -10.32
N PRO A 30 -3.82 -8.59 -9.58
CA PRO A 30 -4.28 -8.96 -8.23
C PRO A 30 -4.21 -7.82 -7.20
N LEU A 31 -3.37 -6.82 -7.45
CA LEU A 31 -3.17 -5.66 -6.58
C LEU A 31 -3.66 -4.35 -7.24
N GLY A 32 -4.37 -4.46 -8.38
CA GLY A 32 -4.72 -3.33 -9.25
C GLY A 32 -3.66 -3.00 -10.31
N ARG A 33 -3.93 -1.98 -11.11
CA ARG A 33 -3.03 -1.55 -12.18
C ARG A 33 -1.97 -0.60 -11.64
N PRO A 34 -0.67 -0.86 -11.84
CA PRO A 34 0.40 0.01 -11.36
C PRO A 34 0.24 1.45 -11.84
N TYR A 35 0.59 2.39 -10.97
CA TYR A 35 0.75 3.79 -11.35
C TYR A 35 1.99 3.97 -12.21
N SER A 36 1.92 4.88 -13.18
CA SER A 36 3.10 5.38 -13.88
C SER A 36 4.00 6.18 -12.92
N SER A 37 5.29 6.26 -13.24
CA SER A 37 6.24 7.06 -12.45
C SER A 37 5.81 8.52 -12.32
N HIS A 38 5.20 9.08 -13.37
CA HIS A 38 4.69 10.45 -13.37
C HIS A 38 3.51 10.65 -12.41
N GLU A 39 2.59 9.67 -12.32
CA GLU A 39 1.48 9.71 -11.37
C GLU A 39 1.99 9.63 -9.93
N VAL A 40 2.95 8.74 -9.66
CA VAL A 40 3.61 8.64 -8.35
C VAL A 40 4.25 9.97 -7.97
N GLU A 41 5.09 10.54 -8.83
CA GLU A 41 5.75 11.83 -8.57
C GLU A 41 4.74 12.95 -8.33
N THR A 42 3.67 13.00 -9.13
CA THR A 42 2.60 13.99 -8.97
C THR A 42 1.88 13.85 -7.64
N GLN A 43 1.60 12.63 -7.18
CA GLN A 43 1.04 12.42 -5.84
C GLN A 43 2.01 12.87 -4.74
N ILE A 44 3.29 12.52 -4.83
CA ILE A 44 4.30 12.93 -3.84
C ILE A 44 4.43 14.45 -3.79
N ARG A 45 4.49 15.15 -4.94
CA ARG A 45 4.54 16.62 -4.99
C ARG A 45 3.32 17.25 -4.30
N LYS A 46 2.12 16.73 -4.54
CA LYS A 46 0.89 17.21 -3.89
C LYS A 46 0.92 17.02 -2.37
N ILE A 47 1.39 15.86 -1.91
CA ILE A 47 1.55 15.57 -0.48
C ILE A 47 2.54 16.56 0.14
N THR A 48 3.73 16.69 -0.44
CA THR A 48 4.78 17.59 0.06
C THR A 48 4.27 19.04 0.16
N ALA A 49 3.60 19.54 -0.89
CA ALA A 49 3.04 20.89 -0.90
C ALA A 49 1.99 21.16 0.19
N VAL A 50 1.32 20.12 0.70
CA VAL A 50 0.40 20.24 1.84
C VAL A 50 1.18 20.27 3.15
N PHE A 51 2.20 19.42 3.30
CA PHE A 51 3.07 19.42 4.47
C PHE A 51 3.83 20.74 4.65
N ASP A 52 4.20 21.40 3.56
CA ASP A 52 4.89 22.70 3.58
C ASP A 52 4.05 23.83 4.19
N ARG A 53 2.74 23.62 4.37
CA ARG A 53 1.84 24.57 5.05
C ARG A 53 1.85 24.43 6.57
N PHE A 54 2.45 23.37 7.10
CA PHE A 54 2.50 23.10 8.54
C PHE A 54 3.88 23.47 9.13
N PRO A 55 3.92 24.02 10.35
CA PRO A 55 5.19 24.29 11.05
C PRO A 55 6.04 23.03 11.14
N ALA A 56 7.34 23.14 10.87
CA ALA A 56 8.29 22.02 10.87
C ALA A 56 7.91 20.81 9.99
N ARG A 57 6.95 20.97 9.05
CA ARG A 57 6.46 19.91 8.14
C ARG A 57 6.01 18.65 8.89
N ILE A 58 5.41 18.85 10.07
CA ILE A 58 4.83 17.80 10.91
C ILE A 58 3.32 17.99 11.04
N VAL A 59 2.58 16.90 11.14
CA VAL A 59 1.13 16.90 11.31
C VAL A 59 0.71 15.95 12.43
N GLY A 60 -0.27 16.36 13.23
CA GLY A 60 -0.91 15.50 14.22
C GLY A 60 -2.09 14.72 13.63
N ARG A 61 -2.78 13.99 14.51
CA ARG A 61 -4.00 13.26 14.15
C ARG A 61 -5.10 14.16 13.59
N LYS A 62 -5.23 15.42 14.03
CA LYS A 62 -6.32 16.30 13.59
C LYS A 62 -6.11 16.76 12.15
N GLU A 63 -4.87 17.02 11.77
CA GLU A 63 -4.48 17.62 10.50
C GLU A 63 -4.37 16.58 9.36
N LEU A 64 -4.06 15.31 9.68
CA LEU A 64 -3.86 14.25 8.69
C LEU A 64 -5.03 14.07 7.71
N GLY A 65 -6.26 14.40 8.12
CA GLY A 65 -7.45 14.29 7.26
C GLY A 65 -7.37 15.15 6.00
N ALA A 66 -6.72 16.32 6.09
CA ALA A 66 -6.50 17.18 4.93
C ALA A 66 -5.57 16.54 3.90
N ILE A 67 -4.56 15.79 4.37
CA ILE A 67 -3.62 15.06 3.50
C ILE A 67 -4.33 13.88 2.84
N LEU A 68 -5.12 13.09 3.59
CA LEU A 68 -5.88 11.96 3.04
C LEU A 68 -6.82 12.38 1.92
N LYS A 69 -7.49 13.53 2.07
CA LYS A 69 -8.36 14.09 1.05
C LYS A 69 -7.62 14.35 -0.27
N ILE A 70 -6.37 14.84 -0.20
CA ILE A 70 -5.55 15.15 -1.39
C ILE A 70 -5.07 13.89 -2.11
N VAL A 71 -4.77 12.82 -1.37
CA VAL A 71 -4.38 11.52 -1.96
C VAL A 71 -5.59 10.66 -2.37
N GLY A 72 -6.81 11.17 -2.20
CA GLY A 72 -8.04 10.47 -2.60
C GLY A 72 -8.41 9.31 -1.66
N LEU A 73 -7.96 9.35 -0.41
CA LEU A 73 -8.31 8.35 0.60
C LEU A 73 -9.52 8.78 1.44
N PRO A 74 -10.39 7.84 1.86
CA PRO A 74 -11.51 8.16 2.73
C PRO A 74 -11.07 8.68 4.11
N LEU A 75 -11.78 9.65 4.67
CA LEU A 75 -11.41 10.27 5.95
C LEU A 75 -11.40 9.29 7.14
N TYR A 76 -12.22 8.24 7.09
CA TYR A 76 -12.24 7.20 8.13
C TYR A 76 -10.97 6.32 8.14
N TRP A 77 -10.07 6.48 7.16
CA TRP A 77 -8.75 5.81 7.16
C TRP A 77 -7.70 6.58 7.97
N LYS A 78 -8.05 7.74 8.52
CA LYS A 78 -7.14 8.59 9.28
C LYS A 78 -6.40 7.83 10.37
N GLU A 79 -7.11 7.11 11.23
CA GLU A 79 -6.49 6.41 12.35
C GLU A 79 -5.62 5.22 11.89
N PRO A 80 -6.09 4.31 11.01
CA PRO A 80 -5.23 3.25 10.46
C PRO A 80 -3.96 3.77 9.79
N VAL A 81 -4.07 4.83 8.98
CA VAL A 81 -2.90 5.43 8.30
C VAL A 81 -1.96 6.06 9.32
N PHE A 82 -2.47 6.81 10.28
CA PHE A 82 -1.66 7.46 11.32
C PHE A 82 -0.84 6.43 12.10
N ARG A 83 -1.49 5.33 12.50
CA ARG A 83 -0.85 4.21 13.18
C ARG A 83 0.22 3.54 12.31
N ALA A 84 -0.12 3.24 11.05
CA ALA A 84 0.77 2.51 10.15
C ALA A 84 2.05 3.29 9.81
N VAL A 85 1.94 4.61 9.59
CA VAL A 85 3.10 5.47 9.33
C VAL A 85 4.03 5.50 10.55
N ASN A 86 3.48 5.67 11.75
CA ASN A 86 4.26 5.68 12.98
C ASN A 86 4.99 4.36 13.22
N ASN A 87 4.29 3.23 13.02
CA ASN A 87 4.88 1.90 13.13
C ASN A 87 6.00 1.66 12.10
N SER A 88 5.85 2.19 10.88
CA SER A 88 6.86 2.04 9.82
C SER A 88 8.19 2.73 10.14
N ASN A 89 8.21 3.76 10.99
CA ASN A 89 9.44 4.49 11.36
C ASN A 89 10.24 3.80 12.47
N ILE A 90 9.59 2.99 13.31
CA ILE A 90 10.24 2.29 14.43
C ILE A 90 11.29 1.30 13.90
N ASN A 91 11.03 0.65 12.76
CA ASN A 91 11.90 -0.38 12.21
C ASN A 91 13.24 0.12 11.62
N ILE A 92 13.48 1.44 11.54
CA ILE A 92 14.74 1.99 11.02
C ILE A 92 15.76 2.25 12.14
N ASN A 93 15.33 2.45 13.39
CA ASN A 93 16.20 2.91 14.49
C ASN A 93 16.50 1.86 15.58
N ASN A 94 16.11 0.60 15.38
CA ASN A 94 16.21 -0.47 16.38
C ASN A 94 17.65 -1.00 16.65
N ASN A 95 18.70 -0.21 16.37
CA ASN A 95 20.04 -0.46 16.90
C ASN A 95 20.31 0.27 18.22
N ASN A 96 19.41 1.15 18.68
CA ASN A 96 19.53 1.78 20.01
C ASN A 96 18.39 1.33 20.92
N ASN A 97 18.48 0.08 21.39
CA ASN A 97 17.70 -0.44 22.50
C ASN A 97 18.13 0.25 23.80
N ASN A 98 17.51 1.38 24.13
CA ASN A 98 17.32 1.82 25.52
C ASN A 98 16.34 3.00 25.58
N ILE A 99 15.11 2.74 26.04
CA ILE A 99 14.47 3.36 27.20
C ILE A 99 13.17 2.57 27.50
N ASN A 100 13.33 1.64 28.44
CA ASN A 100 12.49 1.30 29.59
C ASN A 100 11.02 1.75 29.69
N ASN A 101 10.25 0.78 30.25
CA ASN A 101 9.15 0.89 31.21
C ASN A 101 7.71 1.10 30.71
N GLY A 102 6.96 0.00 30.64
CA GLY A 102 5.88 -0.23 31.62
C GLY A 102 4.73 0.76 31.71
N ASN A 103 4.45 1.55 30.66
CA ASN A 103 3.18 2.22 30.38
C ASN A 103 3.26 2.74 28.92
N GLY A 104 3.08 1.85 27.94
CA GLY A 104 3.68 1.89 26.59
C GLY A 104 3.16 2.92 25.59
N ASN A 105 3.14 4.21 25.95
CA ASN A 105 2.63 5.31 25.12
C ASN A 105 3.74 6.21 24.53
N GLY A 106 4.88 5.63 24.12
CA GLY A 106 5.89 6.31 23.30
C GLY A 106 5.47 6.50 21.83
N LYS A 107 4.16 6.52 21.54
CA LYS A 107 3.66 6.80 20.19
C LYS A 107 3.89 8.28 19.90
N LYS A 108 4.77 8.60 18.94
CA LYS A 108 4.85 9.96 18.39
C LYS A 108 3.45 10.40 17.99
N ASP A 109 2.94 11.45 18.61
CA ASP A 109 1.61 12.04 18.30
C ASP A 109 1.65 12.90 17.02
N VAL A 110 2.76 12.84 16.29
CA VAL A 110 2.99 13.60 15.06
C VAL A 110 3.68 12.73 14.02
N ILE A 111 3.42 13.04 12.76
CA ILE A 111 4.03 12.43 11.58
C ILE A 111 4.75 13.53 10.81
N SER A 112 6.02 13.32 10.45
CA SER A 112 6.74 14.23 9.54
C SER A 112 6.42 13.95 8.08
N CYS A 113 6.66 14.95 7.22
CA CYS A 113 6.52 14.80 5.78
C CYS A 113 7.34 13.62 5.25
N GLU A 114 8.59 13.48 5.70
CA GLU A 114 9.53 12.44 5.25
C GLU A 114 8.98 11.05 5.60
N ALA A 115 8.55 10.87 6.85
CA ALA A 115 7.93 9.65 7.33
C ALA A 115 6.70 9.26 6.51
N PHE A 116 5.80 10.22 6.25
CA PHE A 116 4.59 9.95 5.47
C PHE A 116 4.92 9.64 4.01
N VAL A 117 5.81 10.42 3.38
CA VAL A 117 6.20 10.23 1.98
C VAL A 117 6.87 8.87 1.78
N ASP A 118 7.79 8.48 2.66
CA ASP A 118 8.49 7.20 2.57
C ASP A 118 7.52 6.02 2.77
N TYR A 119 6.62 6.13 3.75
CA TYR A 119 5.56 5.14 3.93
C TYR A 119 4.64 5.07 2.70
N TRP A 120 4.17 6.21 2.20
CA TRP A 120 3.22 6.27 1.10
C TRP A 120 3.82 5.73 -0.19
N LYS A 121 5.09 6.04 -0.49
CA LYS A 121 5.84 5.45 -1.62
C LYS A 121 5.84 3.93 -1.56
N LYS A 122 6.04 3.32 -0.38
CA LYS A 122 6.00 1.86 -0.20
C LYS A 122 4.60 1.28 -0.43
N VAL A 123 3.55 2.00 -0.01
CA VAL A 123 2.17 1.59 -0.22
C VAL A 123 1.83 1.62 -1.71
N ILE A 124 2.06 2.72 -2.41
CA ILE A 124 1.66 2.87 -3.82
C ILE A 124 2.55 2.10 -4.81
N SER A 125 3.74 1.64 -4.38
CA SER A 125 4.59 0.75 -5.21
C SER A 125 4.14 -0.71 -5.17
N THR A 126 3.35 -1.10 -4.17
CA THR A 126 2.90 -2.50 -3.97
C THR A 126 1.39 -2.68 -3.99
N CYS A 127 0.61 -1.61 -3.78
CA CYS A 127 -0.85 -1.65 -3.71
C CYS A 127 -1.45 -0.55 -4.60
N TYR A 128 -2.19 -0.98 -5.63
CA TYR A 128 -2.58 -0.09 -6.72
C TYR A 128 -4.06 0.29 -6.73
N ASP A 129 -4.88 -0.42 -5.95
CA ASP A 129 -6.30 -0.10 -5.72
C ASP A 129 -6.57 0.20 -4.23
N ASN A 130 -7.79 0.65 -3.92
CA ASN A 130 -8.14 0.98 -2.53
C ASN A 130 -8.19 -0.27 -1.63
N ALA A 131 -8.68 -1.40 -2.12
CA ALA A 131 -8.78 -2.61 -1.29
C ALA A 131 -7.40 -3.10 -0.82
N SER A 132 -6.45 -3.24 -1.74
CA SER A 132 -5.07 -3.66 -1.44
C SER A 132 -4.36 -2.69 -0.50
N ARG A 133 -4.55 -1.37 -0.68
CA ARG A 133 -4.01 -0.36 0.25
C ARG A 133 -4.58 -0.50 1.65
N PHE A 134 -5.90 -0.68 1.76
CA PHE A 134 -6.56 -0.82 3.05
C PHE A 134 -5.99 -2.02 3.81
N VAL A 135 -5.91 -3.18 3.15
CA VAL A 135 -5.30 -4.39 3.72
C VAL A 135 -3.87 -4.11 4.17
N LYS A 136 -3.03 -3.50 3.31
CA LYS A 136 -1.64 -3.18 3.63
C LYS A 136 -1.51 -2.25 4.84
N ILE A 137 -2.36 -1.23 4.93
CA ILE A 137 -2.37 -0.25 6.03
C ILE A 137 -2.72 -0.95 7.34
N LEU A 138 -3.81 -1.70 7.38
CA LEU A 138 -4.31 -2.32 8.61
C LEU A 138 -3.39 -3.42 9.12
N THR A 139 -2.82 -4.24 8.23
CA THR A 139 -1.89 -5.31 8.62
C THR A 139 -0.46 -4.83 8.86
N SER A 140 -0.19 -3.52 8.74
CA SER A 140 1.17 -2.96 8.67
C SER A 140 2.06 -3.69 7.64
N GLY A 141 1.44 -4.23 6.60
CA GLY A 141 2.08 -4.99 5.53
C GLY A 141 2.54 -6.40 5.87
N GLN A 142 2.17 -6.95 7.03
CA GLN A 142 2.55 -8.31 7.47
C GLN A 142 1.75 -9.41 6.78
N ARG A 143 0.50 -9.13 6.40
CA ARG A 143 -0.45 -10.09 5.84
C ARG A 143 -1.22 -9.51 4.67
N ASN A 144 -1.75 -10.39 3.81
CA ASN A 144 -2.61 -10.08 2.66
C ASN A 144 -4.09 -10.34 2.93
N TYR A 145 -4.47 -10.48 4.20
CA TYR A 145 -5.84 -10.64 4.68
C TYR A 145 -6.00 -9.93 6.03
N LEU A 146 -7.24 -9.60 6.39
CA LEU A 146 -7.58 -8.95 7.65
C LEU A 146 -8.10 -9.99 8.66
N LEU A 147 -7.69 -9.82 9.91
CA LEU A 147 -8.27 -10.47 11.07
C LEU A 147 -9.02 -9.43 11.91
N PRO A 148 -9.93 -9.83 12.82
CA PRO A 148 -10.65 -8.89 13.68
C PRO A 148 -9.75 -7.92 14.45
N GLU A 149 -8.56 -8.38 14.87
CA GLU A 149 -7.60 -7.60 15.64
C GLU A 149 -6.98 -6.45 14.84
N ASP A 150 -6.98 -6.53 13.50
CA ASP A 150 -6.41 -5.48 12.64
C ASP A 150 -7.23 -4.18 12.66
N PHE A 151 -8.49 -4.26 13.08
CA PHE A 151 -9.41 -3.12 13.20
C PHE A 151 -9.33 -2.40 14.55
N GLY A 152 -8.68 -3.00 15.55
CA GLY A 152 -8.50 -2.45 16.91
C GLY A 152 -7.29 -1.54 17.04
#